data_AF-A0A8T6A5R2-F1
#
_entry.id   AF-A0A8T6A5R2-F1
#
_cell.length_a   1.000
_cell.length_b   1.000
_cell.length_c   1.000
_cell.angle_alpha   90.00
_cell.angle_beta   90.00
_cell.angle_gamma   90.00
#
_symmetry.space_group_name_H-M   'P 1'
#
loop_
_entity.id
_entity.type
_entity.pdbx_description
1 polymer ?
#
loop_
_entity_poly.entity_id
_entity_poly.type
_entity_poly.pdbx_seq_one_letter_code
_entity_poly.pdbx_strand_id
1 'polypeptide(L)'
;MKLMETLNQCINAGHEMTKAIAIAQFNDDSPEARKITRRWRIGEAADLVGVSSQAIRDAEKAGRLPHPDMEIRGRVEQRVGYTIEQINHM
;
A
#
# COMPACT_ATOMS: atom_id res chain seq x y z
N MET A 1 28.20 33.49 26.68
CA MET A 1 27.02 32.91 26.01
C MET A 1 26.58 33.87 24.91
N LYS A 2 26.62 33.45 23.64
CA LYS A 2 26.21 34.31 22.52
C LYS A 2 24.73 34.07 22.25
N LEU A 3 23.93 35.14 22.26
CA LEU A 3 22.48 35.12 21.98
C LEU A 3 22.11 34.26 20.75
N MET A 4 22.95 34.30 19.72
CA MET A 4 22.78 33.54 18.48
C MET A 4 22.83 32.02 18.68
N GLU A 5 23.68 31.54 19.58
CA GLU A 5 23.80 30.11 19.90
C GLU A 5 22.55 29.63 20.64
N THR A 6 22.06 30.43 21.59
CA THR A 6 20.83 30.13 22.33
C THR A 6 19.61 30.13 21.40
N LEU A 7 19.53 31.09 20.47
CA LEU A 7 18.45 31.13 19.48
C LEU A 7 18.46 29.88 18.58
N ASN A 8 19.62 29.48 18.07
CA ASN A 8 19.75 28.27 17.26
C ASN A 8 19.37 27.01 18.04
N GLN A 9 19.74 26.92 19.32
CA GLN A 9 19.33 25.80 20.19
C GLN A 9 17.81 25.76 20.37
N CYS A 10 17.16 26.90 20.61
CA CYS A 10 15.70 26.96 20.75
C CYS A 10 14.98 26.55 19.45
N ILE A 11 15.47 26.98 18.28
CA ILE A 11 14.91 26.59 16.98
C ILE A 11 15.03 25.08 16.78
N ASN A 12 16.21 24.50 17.04
CA ASN A 12 16.43 23.06 16.90
C ASN A 12 15.56 22.25 17.85
N ALA A 13 15.46 22.67 19.12
CA ALA A 13 14.57 22.02 20.09
C ALA A 13 13.10 22.10 19.66
N GLY A 14 12.68 23.23 19.09
CA GLY A 14 11.34 23.39 18.53
C GLY A 14 11.07 22.43 17.37
N HIS A 15 11.99 22.32 16.42
CA HIS A 15 11.86 21.38 15.29
C HIS A 15 11.80 19.91 15.75
N GLU A 16 12.66 19.51 16.69
CA GLU A 16 12.64 18.16 17.25
C GLU A 16 11.32 17.87 17.98
N MET A 17 10.78 18.85 18.72
CA MET A 17 9.48 18.71 19.37
C MET A 17 8.34 18.55 18.36
N THR A 18 8.30 19.36 17.29
CA THR A 18 7.30 19.23 16.22
C THR A 18 7.38 17.87 15.53
N LYS A 19 8.60 17.38 15.27
CA LYS A 19 8.82 16.05 14.68
C LYS A 19 8.35 14.93 15.61
N ALA A 20 8.67 15.02 16.90
CA ALA A 20 8.23 14.05 17.89
C ALA A 20 6.69 14.00 18.02
N ILE A 21 6.02 15.15 17.99
CA ILE A 21 4.55 15.23 17.98
C ILE A 21 3.98 14.54 16.73
N ALA A 22 4.55 14.79 15.56
CA ALA A 22 4.10 14.17 14.31
C ALA A 22 4.24 12.64 14.35
N ILE A 23 5.37 12.13 14.83
CA ILE A 23 5.58 10.68 14.99
C ILE A 23 4.63 10.10 16.04
N ALA A 24 4.44 10.76 17.17
CA ALA A 24 3.52 10.29 18.21
C ALA A 24 2.06 10.24 17.73
N GLN A 25 1.66 11.17 16.85
CA GLN A 25 0.29 11.27 16.36
C GLN A 25 0.01 10.35 15.17
N PHE A 26 0.95 10.21 14.23
CA PHE A 26 0.73 9.52 12.96
C PHE A 26 1.57 8.25 12.78
N ASN A 27 2.48 7.96 13.72
CA ASN A 27 3.44 6.85 13.63
C ASN A 27 4.27 6.92 12.33
N ASP A 28 4.50 5.80 11.64
CA ASP A 28 5.08 5.77 10.30
C ASP A 28 4.04 6.22 9.27
N ASP A 29 4.11 7.50 8.89
CA ASP A 29 3.26 8.13 7.89
C ASP A 29 3.94 8.24 6.51
N SER A 30 4.94 7.38 6.27
CA SER A 30 5.63 7.32 4.98
C SER A 30 4.67 6.87 3.85
N PRO A 31 4.94 7.24 2.59
CA PRO A 31 4.17 6.75 1.45
C PRO A 31 4.08 5.21 1.40
N GLU A 32 5.12 4.51 1.84
CA GLU A 32 5.14 3.05 1.94
C GLU A 32 4.16 2.52 2.98
N ALA A 33 4.11 3.13 4.17
CA ALA A 33 3.16 2.77 5.22
C ALA A 33 1.70 3.03 4.83
N ARG A 34 1.46 3.96 3.89
CA ARG A 34 0.13 4.26 3.34
C ARG A 34 -0.30 3.33 2.21
N LYS A 35 0.55 2.42 1.72
CA LYS A 35 0.17 1.52 0.63
C LYS A 35 -0.97 0.61 1.06
N ILE A 36 -1.96 0.47 0.17
CA ILE A 36 -3.10 -0.40 0.43
C ILE A 36 -2.63 -1.86 0.31
N THR A 37 -2.59 -2.56 1.43
CA THR A 37 -2.15 -3.97 1.51
C THR A 37 -3.29 -4.97 1.29
N ARG A 38 -4.54 -4.50 1.21
CA ARG A 38 -5.70 -5.35 0.97
C ARG A 38 -5.53 -6.15 -0.33
N ARG A 39 -6.00 -7.40 -0.27
CA ARG A 39 -6.12 -8.29 -1.42
C ARG A 39 -7.59 -8.53 -1.72
N TRP A 40 -7.98 -8.32 -2.98
CA TRP A 40 -9.35 -8.53 -3.44
C TRP A 40 -9.46 -9.86 -4.17
N ARG A 41 -10.48 -10.66 -3.82
CA ARG A 41 -10.76 -11.89 -4.57
C ARG A 41 -11.24 -11.56 -5.98
N ILE A 42 -11.19 -12.53 -6.88
CA ILE A 42 -11.60 -12.34 -8.27
C ILE A 42 -13.06 -11.93 -8.46
N GLY A 43 -13.95 -12.30 -7.54
CA GLY A 43 -15.33 -11.79 -7.52
C GLY A 43 -15.35 -10.29 -7.22
N GLU A 44 -14.69 -9.88 -6.13
CA GLU A 44 -14.63 -8.48 -5.72
C GLU A 44 -13.93 -7.60 -6.76
N ALA A 45 -12.84 -8.08 -7.37
CA ALA A 45 -12.14 -7.36 -8.43
C ALA A 45 -13.00 -7.22 -9.70
N ALA A 46 -13.75 -8.27 -10.06
CA ALA A 46 -14.70 -8.24 -11.16
C ALA A 46 -15.80 -7.19 -10.93
N ASP A 47 -16.35 -7.14 -9.71
CA ASP A 47 -17.35 -6.15 -9.32
C ASP A 47 -16.81 -4.71 -9.37
N LEU A 48 -15.55 -4.51 -8.97
CA LEU A 48 -14.89 -3.18 -9.00
C LEU A 48 -14.61 -2.68 -10.42
N VAL A 49 -14.18 -3.57 -11.33
CA VAL A 49 -13.82 -3.21 -12.71
C VAL A 49 -15.07 -3.19 -13.62
N GLY A 50 -16.16 -3.85 -13.22
CA GLY A 50 -17.39 -3.94 -14.01
C GLY A 50 -17.33 -5.00 -15.11
N VAL A 51 -16.58 -6.09 -14.89
CA VAL A 51 -16.44 -7.22 -15.81
C VAL A 51 -16.83 -8.52 -15.10
N SER A 52 -16.96 -9.62 -15.83
CA SER A 52 -17.17 -10.93 -15.20
C SER A 52 -15.86 -11.52 -14.67
N SER A 53 -15.91 -12.32 -13.60
CA SER A 53 -14.71 -13.04 -13.13
C SER A 53 -14.12 -13.96 -14.20
N GLN A 54 -14.93 -14.44 -15.15
CA GLN A 54 -14.44 -15.26 -16.26
C GLN A 54 -13.64 -14.43 -17.26
N ALA A 55 -14.09 -13.21 -17.57
CA ALA A 55 -13.36 -12.30 -18.45
C ALA A 55 -11.95 -12.00 -17.92
N ILE A 56 -11.80 -11.84 -16.60
CA ILE A 56 -10.50 -11.68 -15.96
C ILE A 56 -9.62 -12.92 -16.19
N ARG A 57 -10.13 -14.14 -15.95
CA ARG A 57 -9.38 -15.39 -16.18
C ARG A 57 -8.97 -15.56 -17.64
N ASP A 58 -9.84 -15.19 -18.57
CA ASP A 58 -9.56 -15.29 -19.99
C ASP A 58 -8.50 -14.27 -20.41
N ALA A 59 -8.52 -13.07 -19.82
CA ALA A 59 -7.49 -12.04 -20.04
C ALA A 59 -6.13 -12.44 -19.46
N GLU A 60 -6.09 -13.03 -18.26
CA GLU A 60 -4.88 -13.64 -17.67
C GLU A 60 -4.31 -14.73 -18.59
N LYS A 61 -5.15 -15.66 -19.05
CA LYS A 61 -4.75 -16.76 -19.94
C LYS A 61 -4.25 -16.26 -21.29
N ALA A 62 -4.85 -15.18 -21.80
CA ALA A 62 -4.42 -14.52 -23.02
C ALA A 62 -3.14 -13.66 -22.86
N GLY A 63 -2.60 -13.54 -21.63
CA GLY A 63 -1.43 -12.73 -21.34
C GLY A 63 -1.67 -11.22 -21.39
N ARG A 64 -2.94 -10.78 -21.38
CA ARG A 64 -3.32 -9.36 -21.33
C ARG A 64 -3.23 -8.79 -19.92
N LEU A 65 -3.39 -9.64 -18.91
CA LEU A 65 -3.19 -9.31 -17.51
C LEU A 65 -2.02 -10.12 -16.93
N PRO A 66 -1.27 -9.57 -15.96
CA PRO A 66 -0.31 -10.34 -15.19
C PRO A 66 -0.96 -11.57 -14.55
N HIS A 67 -0.20 -12.66 -14.42
CA HIS A 67 -0.70 -13.81 -13.67
C HIS A 67 -0.93 -13.42 -12.20
N PRO A 68 -1.99 -13.96 -11.58
CA PRO A 68 -2.35 -13.63 -10.21
C PRO A 68 -1.29 -14.15 -9.25
N ASP A 69 -1.07 -13.42 -8.16
CA ASP A 69 -0.22 -13.90 -7.08
C ASP A 69 -0.83 -15.17 -6.46
N MET A 70 -0.01 -16.21 -6.35
CA MET A 70 -0.39 -17.50 -5.77
C MET A 70 0.38 -17.73 -4.46
N GLU A 71 -0.28 -18.37 -3.50
CA GLU A 71 0.31 -18.74 -2.22
C GLU A 71 -0.10 -20.18 -1.87
N ILE A 72 0.83 -20.93 -1.30
CA ILE A 72 0.54 -22.26 -0.76
C ILE A 72 -0.21 -22.11 0.56
N ARG A 73 -1.50 -22.47 0.55
CA ARG A 73 -2.31 -22.55 1.77
C ARG A 73 -2.49 -24.01 2.16
N GLY A 74 -1.69 -24.44 3.13
CA GLY A 74 -1.62 -25.83 3.56
C GLY A 74 -0.96 -26.70 2.49
N ARG A 75 -1.76 -27.48 1.75
CA ARG A 75 -1.28 -28.39 0.68
C ARG A 75 -1.73 -27.96 -0.73
N VAL A 76 -2.43 -26.83 -0.85
CA VAL A 76 -3.03 -26.40 -2.11
C VAL A 76 -2.54 -25.00 -2.44
N GLU A 77 -2.18 -24.80 -3.69
CA GLU A 77 -1.86 -23.48 -4.23
C GLU A 77 -3.17 -22.71 -4.48
N GLN A 78 -3.29 -21.53 -3.88
CA GLN A 78 -4.49 -20.69 -3.97
C GLN A 78 -4.11 -19.27 -4.38
N ARG A 79 -5.03 -18.61 -5.08
CA ARG A 79 -4.89 -17.17 -5.40
C ARG A 79 -4.92 -16.36 -4.11
N VAL A 80 -3.92 -15.50 -3.95
CA VAL A 80 -3.86 -14.53 -2.85
C VAL A 80 -4.95 -13.46 -3.01
N GLY A 81 -5.29 -13.14 -4.26
CA GLY A 81 -6.15 -12.01 -4.64
C GLY A 81 -5.33 -10.90 -5.29
N TYR A 82 -6.01 -9.91 -5.85
CA TYR A 82 -5.36 -8.81 -6.56
C TYR A 82 -5.02 -7.66 -5.62
N THR A 83 -3.93 -6.96 -5.91
CA THR A 83 -3.63 -5.65 -5.32
C THR A 83 -4.48 -4.57 -5.99
N ILE A 84 -4.58 -3.40 -5.37
CA ILE A 84 -5.24 -2.25 -6.01
C ILE A 84 -4.53 -1.83 -7.30
N GLU A 85 -3.19 -1.96 -7.34
CA GLU A 85 -2.38 -1.66 -8.52
C GLU A 85 -2.69 -2.64 -9.66
N GLN A 86 -2.78 -3.94 -9.37
CA GLN A 86 -3.16 -4.95 -10.35
C GLN A 86 -4.57 -4.70 -10.90
N ILE A 87 -5.51 -4.28 -10.05
CA ILE A 87 -6.87 -3.91 -10.47
C ILE A 87 -6.86 -2.69 -11.38
N ASN A 88 -6.03 -1.68 -11.11
CA ASN A 88 -5.92 -0.50 -11.98
C ASN A 88 -5.35 -0.81 -13.37
N HIS A 89 -4.73 -1.98 -13.55
CA HIS A 89 -4.21 -2.46 -14.83
C HIS A 89 -5.17 -3.41 -15.57
N MET A 90 -6.37 -3.66 -15.04
CA MET A 90 -7.41 -4.48 -15.68
C MET A 90 -8.24 -3.71 -16.69
#